data_AF-A0A0N4V196-F1
#
_entry.id   AF-A0A0N4V196-F1
#
_cell.length_a   1.000
_cell.length_b   1.000
_cell.length_c   1.000
_cell.angle_alpha   90.00
_cell.angle_beta   90.00
_cell.angle_gamma   90.00
#
_symmetry.space_group_name_H-M   'P 1'
#
loop_
_entity.id
_entity.type
_entity.pdbx_description
1 polymer ?
#
loop_
_entity_poly.entity_id
_entity_poly.type
_entity_poly.pdbx_seq_one_letter_code
_entity_poly.pdbx_strand_id
1 'polypeptide(L)'
;RESLYSAYSKIGDWEIGDRCKIGNRFGNVVFIGLTGFAPGEWIGVVLDEPTGKNDGSVEGKRYFKCEPNHGLFCKAGKLEHVVGSSSVKSPGLEASTSSEYSRNFGYDVGDRVVVSGGKLGTVRFLGPVDFQEGVWAGIELDTPQGKNDGSVQGKRYFTAKPMYGLFASAAKVTRAALQGPPKLKVRQTKTSALRQRAGSQESLSSLGNVSLASSRISRTGFTPKPQAIKHTLAIQTLFAFYLCNM
;
A
#
# COMPACT_ATOMS: atom_id res chain seq x y z
N ARG A 1 -2.53 30.14 -15.97
CA ARG A 1 -3.06 29.17 -14.98
C ARG A 1 -2.25 27.89 -15.13
N GLU A 2 -1.04 27.84 -14.56
CA GLU A 2 -0.15 26.70 -14.76
C GLU A 2 0.27 26.13 -13.41
N SER A 3 -0.41 25.04 -13.04
CA SER A 3 0.19 23.86 -12.43
C SER A 3 1.00 24.07 -11.13
N LEU A 4 0.30 24.24 -10.01
CA LEU A 4 0.81 23.97 -8.66
C LEU A 4 0.98 22.45 -8.38
N TYR A 5 1.16 21.63 -9.42
CA TYR A 5 0.98 20.18 -9.30
C TYR A 5 2.21 19.50 -8.67
N SER A 6 2.08 19.12 -7.40
CA SER A 6 2.73 17.90 -6.94
C SER A 6 2.25 16.72 -7.79
N ALA A 7 3.16 15.92 -8.34
CA ALA A 7 2.78 14.74 -9.12
C ALA A 7 2.28 13.60 -8.21
N TYR A 8 2.72 13.61 -6.95
CA TYR A 8 2.38 12.60 -5.95
C TYR A 8 2.09 13.25 -4.60
N SER A 9 1.26 12.63 -3.78
CA SER A 9 1.04 13.04 -2.39
C SER A 9 2.14 12.55 -1.44
N LYS A 10 2.92 11.54 -1.86
CA LYS A 10 3.96 10.91 -1.04
C LYS A 10 5.08 10.25 -1.84
N ILE A 11 6.25 10.13 -1.23
CA ILE A 11 7.39 9.32 -1.70
C ILE A 11 8.11 8.68 -0.51
N GLY A 12 8.18 7.35 -0.48
CA GLY A 12 8.63 6.63 0.72
C GLY A 12 7.76 6.97 1.92
N ASP A 13 8.40 7.40 3.02
CA ASP A 13 7.75 7.82 4.27
C ASP A 13 7.42 9.33 4.30
N TRP A 14 7.66 10.07 3.22
CA TRP A 14 7.45 11.52 3.15
C TRP A 14 6.14 11.88 2.47
N GLU A 15 5.35 12.74 3.09
CA GLU A 15 4.10 13.31 2.57
C GLU A 15 4.17 14.84 2.46
N ILE A 16 3.33 15.43 1.61
CA ILE A 16 3.18 16.88 1.56
C ILE A 16 2.63 17.39 2.90
N GLY A 17 3.27 18.41 3.44
CA GLY A 17 3.01 18.97 4.75
C GLY A 17 3.99 18.50 5.83
N ASP A 18 4.75 17.43 5.57
CA ASP A 18 5.67 16.89 6.56
C ASP A 18 6.74 17.90 6.97
N ARG A 19 7.03 17.88 8.27
CA ARG A 19 8.15 18.62 8.84
C ARG A 19 9.44 17.85 8.64
N CYS A 20 10.40 18.49 8.00
CA CYS A 20 11.66 17.88 7.64
C CYS A 20 12.86 18.72 8.06
N LYS A 21 14.00 18.05 8.16
CA LYS A 21 15.31 18.64 8.41
C LYS A 21 16.28 18.18 7.32
N ILE A 22 17.15 19.08 6.89
CA ILE A 22 18.23 18.79 5.91
C ILE A 22 19.52 19.48 6.34
N GLY A 23 20.44 18.68 6.89
CA GLY A 23 21.57 19.23 7.65
C GLY A 23 21.03 20.03 8.84
N ASN A 24 21.44 21.29 9.01
CA ASN A 24 20.96 22.13 10.12
C ASN A 24 19.74 23.00 9.77
N ARG A 25 19.12 22.79 8.61
CA ARG A 25 17.98 23.59 8.14
C ARG A 25 16.68 22.83 8.33
N PHE A 26 15.65 23.53 8.78
CA PHE A 26 14.31 22.98 8.96
C PHE A 26 13.36 23.57 7.92
N GLY A 27 12.34 22.81 7.56
CA GLY A 27 11.33 23.24 6.60
C GLY A 27 10.17 22.27 6.48
N ASN A 28 9.23 22.62 5.61
CA ASN A 28 8.04 21.81 5.33
C ASN A 28 8.08 21.29 3.90
N VAL A 29 7.72 20.03 3.71
CA VAL A 29 7.55 19.42 2.38
C VAL A 29 6.33 20.05 1.72
N VAL A 30 6.50 20.63 0.53
CA VAL A 30 5.41 21.29 -0.21
C VAL A 30 5.22 20.76 -1.61
N PHE A 31 6.16 19.95 -2.10
CA PHE A 31 6.12 19.38 -3.43
C PHE A 31 6.75 18.00 -3.41
N ILE A 32 6.09 17.04 -4.05
CA ILE A 32 6.65 15.71 -4.34
C ILE A 32 6.32 15.41 -5.80
N GLY A 33 7.34 15.13 -6.61
CA GLY A 33 7.12 14.82 -8.01
C GLY A 33 8.35 14.84 -8.89
N LEU A 34 8.10 14.60 -10.18
CA LEU A 34 9.10 14.74 -11.24
C LEU A 34 9.41 16.22 -11.49
N THR A 35 10.64 16.51 -11.89
CA THR A 35 11.06 17.86 -12.25
C THR A 35 11.60 17.91 -13.68
N GLY A 36 11.60 19.11 -14.26
CA GLY A 36 12.17 19.34 -15.60
C GLY A 36 13.70 19.45 -15.59
N PHE A 37 14.29 19.80 -14.44
CA PHE A 37 15.73 20.08 -14.34
C PHE A 37 16.59 18.84 -14.05
N ALA A 38 16.01 17.74 -13.55
CA ALA A 38 16.76 16.52 -13.27
C ALA A 38 15.85 15.28 -13.16
N PRO A 39 16.35 14.09 -13.54
CA PRO A 39 15.56 12.87 -13.55
C PRO A 39 15.19 12.36 -12.15
N GLY A 40 14.14 11.53 -12.14
CA GLY A 40 13.58 10.90 -10.95
C GLY A 40 12.75 11.86 -10.10
N GLU A 41 12.25 11.34 -8.99
CA GLU A 41 11.39 12.11 -8.08
C GLU A 41 12.21 13.05 -7.19
N TRP A 42 11.62 14.18 -6.87
CA TRP A 42 12.20 15.24 -6.04
C TRP A 42 11.20 15.70 -5.00
N ILE A 43 11.74 16.09 -3.85
CA ILE A 43 11.00 16.76 -2.78
C ILE A 43 11.37 18.23 -2.81
N GLY A 44 10.35 19.08 -2.95
CA GLY A 44 10.44 20.52 -2.75
C GLY A 44 10.07 20.87 -1.31
N VAL A 45 10.96 21.62 -0.66
CA VAL A 45 10.86 22.04 0.74
C VAL A 45 10.83 23.56 0.78
N VAL A 46 9.93 24.12 1.59
CA VAL A 46 10.02 25.52 2.03
C VAL A 46 10.74 25.53 3.36
N LEU A 47 11.96 26.08 3.37
CA LEU A 47 12.75 26.24 4.57
C LEU A 47 12.18 27.38 5.42
N ASP A 48 12.37 27.28 6.74
CA ASP A 48 11.97 28.35 7.66
C ASP A 48 12.80 29.61 7.47
N GLU A 49 14.10 29.43 7.25
CA GLU A 49 15.09 30.49 7.10
C GLU A 49 15.48 30.65 5.61
N PRO A 50 15.89 31.85 5.16
CA PRO A 50 16.25 32.16 3.78
C PRO A 50 17.62 31.56 3.37
N THR A 51 17.77 30.25 3.57
CA THR A 51 18.99 29.45 3.35
C THR A 51 18.79 28.38 2.26
N GLY A 52 17.73 28.54 1.49
CA GLY A 52 17.38 27.80 0.29
C GLY A 52 18.11 28.32 -0.94
N LYS A 53 17.72 27.79 -2.10
CA LYS A 53 18.39 28.05 -3.38
C LYS A 53 17.49 28.73 -4.42
N ASN A 54 16.19 28.75 -4.16
CA ASN A 54 15.18 29.23 -5.09
C ASN A 54 13.95 29.73 -4.33
N ASP A 55 12.94 30.16 -5.08
CA ASP A 55 11.63 30.64 -4.60
C ASP A 55 10.49 29.64 -4.94
N GLY A 56 10.85 28.39 -5.21
CA GLY A 56 9.97 27.35 -5.73
C GLY A 56 9.91 27.26 -7.26
N SER A 57 10.74 28.02 -7.97
CA SER A 57 10.94 27.90 -9.43
C SER A 57 12.37 27.51 -9.78
N VAL A 58 12.54 26.72 -10.86
CA VAL A 58 13.84 26.34 -11.42
C VAL A 58 13.74 26.41 -12.93
N GLU A 59 14.70 27.08 -13.59
CA GLU A 59 14.73 27.26 -15.06
C GLU A 59 13.43 27.84 -15.63
N GLY A 60 12.84 28.81 -14.94
CA GLY A 60 11.59 29.46 -15.35
C GLY A 60 10.32 28.63 -15.11
N LYS A 61 10.44 27.35 -14.75
CA LYS A 61 9.31 26.50 -14.37
C LYS A 61 9.03 26.59 -12.88
N ARG A 62 7.80 26.97 -12.51
CA ARG A 62 7.33 27.00 -11.12
C ARG A 62 6.78 25.65 -10.69
N TYR A 63 7.14 25.21 -9.49
CA TYR A 63 6.66 23.98 -8.87
C TYR A 63 5.87 24.26 -7.58
N PHE A 64 6.36 25.22 -6.79
CA PHE A 64 5.68 25.74 -5.60
C PHE A 64 5.97 27.24 -5.45
N LYS A 65 5.33 27.90 -4.49
CA LYS A 65 5.56 29.31 -4.18
C LYS A 65 6.07 29.45 -2.76
N CYS A 66 7.13 30.23 -2.59
CA CYS A 66 7.66 30.66 -1.29
C CYS A 66 8.45 31.96 -1.46
N GLU A 67 8.92 32.52 -0.36
CA GLU A 67 9.79 33.69 -0.36
C GLU A 67 11.15 33.39 -1.03
N PRO A 68 11.82 34.41 -1.61
CA PRO A 68 13.14 34.24 -2.19
C PRO A 68 14.12 33.60 -1.23
N ASN A 69 14.88 32.62 -1.70
CA ASN A 69 15.83 31.83 -0.91
C ASN A 69 15.20 30.94 0.18
N HIS A 70 13.90 30.64 0.17
CA HIS A 70 13.32 29.62 1.05
C HIS A 70 13.16 28.26 0.37
N GLY A 71 13.03 28.23 -0.94
CA GLY A 71 12.80 27.02 -1.71
C GLY A 71 14.05 26.15 -1.84
N LEU A 72 13.89 24.85 -1.63
CA LEU A 72 14.94 23.86 -1.82
C LEU A 72 14.37 22.58 -2.43
N PHE A 73 15.05 22.05 -3.46
CA PHE A 73 14.79 20.71 -3.98
C PHE A 73 15.85 19.72 -3.49
N CYS A 74 15.42 18.55 -3.04
CA CYS A 74 16.31 17.48 -2.62
C CYS A 74 15.72 16.08 -2.89
N LYS A 75 16.55 15.05 -2.77
CA LYS A 75 16.12 13.65 -2.79
C LYS A 75 15.68 13.24 -1.38
N ALA A 76 14.69 12.34 -1.29
CA ALA A 76 14.15 11.84 -0.03
C ALA A 76 15.22 11.37 0.96
N GLY A 77 16.25 10.65 0.48
CA GLY A 77 17.36 10.17 1.32
C GLY A 77 18.25 11.26 1.93
N LYS A 78 18.03 12.54 1.62
CA LYS A 78 18.73 13.68 2.25
C LYS A 78 17.92 14.36 3.36
N LEU A 79 16.66 13.95 3.56
CA LEU A 79 15.80 14.50 4.59
C LEU A 79 15.82 13.62 5.84
N GLU A 80 15.74 14.28 6.99
CA GLU A 80 15.55 13.69 8.31
C GLU A 80 14.19 14.11 8.85
N HIS A 81 13.39 13.18 9.37
CA HIS A 81 12.13 13.52 10.04
C HIS A 81 12.42 14.32 11.32
N VAL A 82 11.70 15.42 11.50
CA VAL A 82 11.80 16.20 12.73
C VAL A 82 10.88 15.55 13.76
N VAL A 83 11.49 14.85 14.72
CA VAL A 83 10.79 14.29 15.87
C VAL A 83 10.22 15.47 16.68
N GLY A 84 8.93 15.77 16.47
CA GLY A 84 8.26 16.95 17.03
C GLY A 84 6.93 17.30 16.36
N SER A 85 6.68 16.83 15.14
CA SER A 85 5.34 16.77 14.54
C SER A 85 5.22 15.46 13.73
N SER A 86 4.44 14.53 14.28
CA SER A 86 4.04 13.22 13.72
C SER A 86 5.15 12.20 13.36
N SER A 87 5.88 11.72 14.38
CA SER A 87 6.06 10.28 14.64
C SER A 87 7.09 10.09 15.75
N VAL A 88 6.62 9.74 16.94
CA VAL A 88 7.48 9.16 17.97
C VAL A 88 7.81 7.74 17.53
N LYS A 89 8.97 7.55 16.87
CA LYS A 89 9.63 6.24 16.86
C LYS A 89 10.50 6.18 18.13
N SER A 90 9.92 5.73 19.24
CA SER A 90 10.72 5.19 20.36
C SER A 90 11.21 3.79 19.98
N PRO A 91 12.46 3.42 20.28
CA PRO A 91 12.96 2.10 19.97
C PRO A 91 12.44 1.09 21.00
N GLY A 92 11.73 0.07 20.53
CA GLY A 92 11.50 -1.18 21.24
C GLY A 92 10.37 -1.19 22.27
N LEU A 93 9.14 -1.41 21.80
CA LEU A 93 8.22 -2.40 22.37
C LEU A 93 7.06 -2.63 21.39
N GLU A 94 6.98 -3.85 20.87
CA GLU A 94 5.90 -4.37 20.04
C GLU A 94 4.55 -4.31 20.80
N ALA A 95 3.47 -4.05 20.05
CA ALA A 95 2.06 -3.92 20.43
C ALA A 95 1.54 -2.50 20.80
N SER A 96 0.57 -2.04 19.99
CA SER A 96 -0.40 -0.95 20.21
C SER A 96 -0.04 0.49 19.80
N THR A 97 0.33 0.71 18.53
CA THR A 97 0.06 2.02 17.89
C THR A 97 -1.20 1.93 17.03
N SER A 98 -2.33 1.56 17.63
CA SER A 98 -3.63 1.70 16.97
C SER A 98 -3.93 3.19 16.84
N SER A 99 -4.08 3.68 15.60
CA SER A 99 -4.56 5.05 15.34
C SER A 99 -5.87 5.32 16.11
N GLU A 100 -6.20 6.58 16.40
CA GLU A 100 -7.51 6.93 16.99
C GLU A 100 -8.66 6.31 16.19
N TYR A 101 -8.55 6.33 14.86
CA TYR A 101 -9.48 5.68 13.95
C TYR A 101 -9.52 4.15 14.14
N SER A 102 -8.38 3.49 14.34
CA SER A 102 -8.33 2.05 14.60
C SER A 102 -9.06 1.65 15.89
N ARG A 103 -8.92 2.46 16.95
CA ARG A 103 -9.70 2.26 18.19
C ARG A 103 -11.20 2.48 17.96
N ASN A 104 -11.55 3.47 17.15
CA ASN A 104 -12.94 3.83 16.91
C ASN A 104 -13.68 2.90 15.94
N PHE A 105 -12.98 2.31 14.96
CA PHE A 105 -13.56 1.46 13.92
C PHE A 105 -13.18 -0.02 14.01
N GLY A 106 -12.23 -0.39 14.87
CA GLY A 106 -11.88 -1.78 15.16
C GLY A 106 -10.98 -2.46 14.12
N TYR A 107 -10.36 -1.69 13.22
CA TYR A 107 -9.38 -2.15 12.24
C TYR A 107 -8.45 -1.00 11.83
N ASP A 108 -7.26 -1.32 11.32
CA ASP A 108 -6.26 -0.33 10.90
C ASP A 108 -5.78 -0.53 9.45
N VAL A 109 -4.94 0.38 8.97
CA VAL A 109 -4.20 0.21 7.73
C VAL A 109 -3.39 -1.10 7.79
N GLY A 110 -3.48 -1.89 6.72
CA GLY A 110 -2.88 -3.22 6.61
C GLY A 110 -3.83 -4.35 7.00
N ASP A 111 -4.93 -4.09 7.71
CA ASP A 111 -5.90 -5.13 8.03
C ASP A 111 -6.66 -5.62 6.79
N ARG A 112 -7.04 -6.89 6.84
CA ARG A 112 -7.97 -7.50 5.90
C ARG A 112 -9.39 -7.11 6.30
N VAL A 113 -10.17 -6.69 5.31
CA VAL A 113 -11.52 -6.20 5.53
C VAL A 113 -12.48 -6.69 4.46
N VAL A 114 -13.74 -6.81 4.86
CA VAL A 114 -14.87 -7.07 3.99
C VAL A 114 -15.72 -5.80 3.90
N VAL A 115 -16.12 -5.44 2.68
CA VAL A 115 -17.09 -4.36 2.43
C VAL A 115 -18.39 -4.92 1.87
N SER A 116 -19.40 -4.04 1.74
CA SER A 116 -20.70 -4.37 1.15
C SER A 116 -20.59 -5.20 -0.13
N GLY A 117 -21.41 -6.25 -0.24
CA GLY A 117 -21.36 -7.19 -1.37
C GLY A 117 -20.29 -8.28 -1.21
N GLY A 118 -19.69 -8.44 -0.03
CA GLY A 118 -18.75 -9.53 0.26
C GLY A 118 -17.36 -9.34 -0.36
N LYS A 119 -17.03 -8.14 -0.82
CA LYS A 119 -15.74 -7.86 -1.45
C LYS A 119 -14.66 -7.81 -0.39
N LEU A 120 -13.61 -8.62 -0.57
CA LEU A 120 -12.46 -8.69 0.32
C LEU A 120 -11.34 -7.77 -0.20
N GLY A 121 -10.64 -7.13 0.73
CA GLY A 121 -9.48 -6.31 0.41
C GLY A 121 -8.61 -6.00 1.62
N THR A 122 -7.58 -5.19 1.38
CA THR A 122 -6.67 -4.67 2.40
C THR A 122 -6.88 -3.18 2.58
N VAL A 123 -6.97 -2.72 3.83
CA VAL A 123 -7.02 -1.29 4.12
C VAL A 123 -5.68 -0.66 3.78
N ARG A 124 -5.68 0.36 2.92
CA ARG A 124 -4.50 1.13 2.52
C ARG A 124 -4.53 2.57 3.02
N PHE A 125 -5.69 3.04 3.45
CA PHE A 125 -5.91 4.37 3.99
C PHE A 125 -7.06 4.31 5.00
N LEU A 126 -6.93 5.01 6.14
CA LEU A 126 -8.00 5.19 7.11
C LEU A 126 -7.94 6.60 7.68
N GLY A 127 -8.91 7.45 7.33
CA GLY A 127 -8.88 8.86 7.71
C GLY A 127 -9.91 9.72 6.96
N PRO A 128 -9.89 11.04 7.19
CA PRO A 128 -10.76 11.99 6.47
C PRO A 128 -10.39 12.10 4.98
N VAL A 129 -11.36 12.47 4.15
CA VAL A 129 -11.17 12.67 2.69
C VAL A 129 -11.75 14.00 2.23
N ASP A 130 -11.23 14.54 1.13
CA ASP A 130 -11.60 15.88 0.66
C ASP A 130 -12.91 15.90 -0.12
N PHE A 131 -13.32 14.75 -0.67
CA PHE A 131 -14.52 14.65 -1.50
C PHE A 131 -15.80 14.40 -0.69
N GLN A 132 -15.68 14.05 0.60
CA GLN A 132 -16.82 13.81 1.48
C GLN A 132 -16.42 13.86 2.95
N GLU A 133 -17.23 14.51 3.79
CA GLU A 133 -17.01 14.57 5.24
C GLU A 133 -17.05 13.19 5.91
N GLY A 134 -16.37 13.09 7.07
CA GLY A 134 -16.27 11.88 7.88
C GLY A 134 -15.01 11.04 7.61
N VAL A 135 -14.91 9.90 8.28
CA VAL A 135 -13.77 8.98 8.17
C VAL A 135 -14.06 7.88 7.16
N TRP A 136 -13.10 7.69 6.24
CA TRP A 136 -13.18 6.74 5.15
C TRP A 136 -12.03 5.74 5.19
N ALA A 137 -12.33 4.51 4.79
CA ALA A 137 -11.33 3.51 4.47
C ALA A 137 -11.09 3.51 2.96
N GLY A 138 -9.84 3.71 2.56
CA GLY A 138 -9.35 3.39 1.23
C GLY A 138 -8.87 1.94 1.20
N ILE A 139 -9.47 1.14 0.34
CA ILE A 139 -9.31 -0.32 0.33
C ILE A 139 -8.80 -0.72 -1.05
N GLU A 140 -7.69 -1.45 -1.08
CA GLU A 140 -7.28 -2.19 -2.25
C GLU A 140 -7.97 -3.55 -2.22
N LEU A 141 -8.94 -3.74 -3.12
CA LEU A 141 -9.67 -5.00 -3.26
C LEU A 141 -8.78 -6.07 -3.88
N ASP A 142 -9.07 -7.35 -3.61
CA ASP A 142 -8.31 -8.44 -4.24
C ASP A 142 -8.66 -8.64 -5.72
N THR A 143 -9.84 -8.17 -6.12
CA THR A 143 -10.40 -8.33 -7.46
C THR A 143 -10.65 -6.96 -8.11
N PRO A 144 -10.69 -6.86 -9.45
CA PRO A 144 -10.88 -5.61 -10.19
C PRO A 144 -12.34 -5.10 -10.13
N GLN A 145 -12.90 -4.99 -8.93
CA GLN A 145 -14.28 -4.55 -8.67
C GLN A 145 -14.33 -3.22 -7.91
N GLY A 146 -13.21 -2.51 -7.89
CA GLY A 146 -13.05 -1.17 -7.36
C GLY A 146 -13.52 -0.11 -8.34
N LYS A 147 -13.41 1.15 -7.93
CA LYS A 147 -13.87 2.32 -8.69
C LYS A 147 -12.74 3.26 -9.08
N ASN A 148 -11.58 3.10 -8.46
CA ASN A 148 -10.43 3.98 -8.63
C ASN A 148 -9.13 3.18 -8.47
N ASP A 149 -8.00 3.86 -8.55
CA ASP A 149 -6.64 3.34 -8.36
C ASP A 149 -6.02 3.86 -7.05
N GLY A 150 -6.86 4.37 -6.13
CA GLY A 150 -6.48 5.06 -4.90
C GLY A 150 -6.40 6.59 -5.02
N SER A 151 -6.76 7.17 -6.16
CA SER A 151 -6.93 8.62 -6.35
C SER A 151 -8.39 9.03 -6.58
N VAL A 152 -8.79 10.19 -6.06
CA VAL A 152 -10.11 10.81 -6.28
C VAL A 152 -9.93 12.30 -6.53
N GLN A 153 -10.54 12.83 -7.60
CA GLN A 153 -10.45 14.24 -8.00
C GLN A 153 -8.99 14.77 -8.10
N GLY A 154 -8.07 13.93 -8.59
CA GLY A 154 -6.65 14.30 -8.74
C GLY A 154 -5.83 14.21 -7.45
N LYS A 155 -6.44 14.02 -6.27
CA LYS A 155 -5.73 13.74 -5.02
C LYS A 155 -5.53 12.25 -4.83
N ARG A 156 -4.29 11.81 -4.61
CA ARG A 156 -3.95 10.41 -4.30
C ARG A 156 -3.95 10.18 -2.78
N TYR A 157 -4.67 9.16 -2.34
CA TYR A 157 -4.73 8.74 -0.93
C TYR A 157 -3.97 7.43 -0.71
N PHE A 158 -4.07 6.51 -1.67
CA PHE A 158 -3.32 5.25 -1.67
C PHE A 158 -2.96 4.81 -3.09
N THR A 159 -2.21 3.73 -3.21
CA THR A 159 -1.85 3.13 -4.50
C THR A 159 -2.53 1.78 -4.62
N ALA A 160 -3.25 1.59 -5.72
CA ALA A 160 -3.85 0.34 -6.11
C ALA A 160 -3.77 0.19 -7.63
N LYS A 161 -3.95 -1.03 -8.14
CA LYS A 161 -4.13 -1.24 -9.58
C LYS A 161 -5.41 -0.52 -10.08
N PRO A 162 -5.48 -0.14 -11.37
CA PRO A 162 -6.71 0.39 -11.94
C PRO A 162 -7.89 -0.55 -11.68
N MET A 163 -9.01 -0.02 -11.19
CA MET A 163 -10.21 -0.78 -10.79
C MET A 163 -10.04 -1.64 -9.51
N TYR A 164 -8.99 -1.44 -8.70
CA TYR A 164 -8.82 -2.17 -7.43
C TYR A 164 -9.10 -1.30 -6.21
N GLY A 165 -8.94 0.02 -6.33
CA GLY A 165 -9.19 0.96 -5.25
C GLY A 165 -10.68 1.19 -5.02
N LEU A 166 -11.09 1.15 -3.77
CA LEU A 166 -12.44 1.48 -3.32
C LEU A 166 -12.39 2.34 -2.06
N PHE A 167 -13.21 3.38 -2.02
CA PHE A 167 -13.49 4.12 -0.79
C PHE A 167 -14.83 3.67 -0.21
N ALA A 168 -14.82 3.36 1.09
CA ALA A 168 -16.02 3.10 1.87
C ALA A 168 -15.97 3.87 3.18
N SER A 169 -17.12 4.38 3.64
CA SER A 169 -17.27 4.94 4.98
C SER A 169 -16.71 3.95 6.00
N ALA A 170 -15.86 4.39 6.91
CA ALA A 170 -15.15 3.48 7.83
C ALA A 170 -16.11 2.60 8.65
N ALA A 171 -17.23 3.18 9.09
CA ALA A 171 -18.29 2.45 9.79
C ALA A 171 -18.98 1.32 8.98
N LYS A 172 -18.79 1.26 7.65
CA LYS A 172 -19.36 0.24 6.76
C LYS A 172 -18.38 -0.88 6.40
N VAL A 173 -17.19 -0.86 7.00
CA VAL A 173 -16.12 -1.81 6.73
C VAL A 173 -16.01 -2.74 7.92
N THR A 174 -15.94 -4.03 7.66
CA THR A 174 -15.83 -5.04 8.71
C THR A 174 -14.46 -5.70 8.62
N ARG A 175 -13.74 -5.77 9.75
CA ARG A 175 -12.49 -6.53 9.83
C ARG A 175 -12.76 -7.99 9.46
N ALA A 176 -12.03 -8.51 8.47
CA ALA A 176 -12.08 -9.91 8.13
C ALA A 176 -11.39 -10.69 9.26
N ALA A 177 -12.08 -11.66 9.85
CA ALA A 177 -11.40 -12.63 10.69
C ALA A 177 -10.34 -13.31 9.82
N LEU A 178 -9.07 -13.28 10.23
CA LEU A 178 -8.06 -14.16 9.64
C LEU A 178 -8.63 -15.57 9.70
N GLN A 179 -8.98 -16.13 8.54
CA GLN A 179 -9.41 -17.50 8.46
C GLN A 179 -8.19 -18.37 8.77
N GLY A 180 -7.98 -18.65 10.05
CA GLY A 180 -7.48 -19.96 10.42
C GLY A 180 -8.46 -21.00 9.85
N PRO A 181 -8.00 -22.20 9.48
CA PRO A 181 -8.86 -23.24 8.92
C PRO A 181 -10.10 -23.38 9.80
N PRO A 182 -11.29 -23.64 9.22
CA PRO A 182 -12.52 -23.71 10.00
C PRO A 182 -12.30 -24.74 11.11
N LYS A 183 -12.20 -24.27 12.36
CA LYS A 183 -12.26 -25.16 13.52
C LYS A 183 -13.68 -25.69 13.52
N LEU A 184 -13.87 -26.82 12.85
CA LEU A 184 -15.06 -27.63 12.96
C LEU A 184 -15.31 -27.80 14.46
N LYS A 185 -16.34 -27.13 14.97
CA LYS A 185 -16.89 -27.42 16.30
C LYS A 185 -17.54 -28.80 16.17
N VAL A 186 -16.73 -29.84 16.32
CA VAL A 186 -17.24 -31.19 16.54
C VAL A 186 -17.93 -31.15 17.90
N ARG A 187 -19.26 -31.13 17.88
CA ARG A 187 -20.11 -31.26 19.05
C ARG A 187 -19.85 -32.66 19.62
N GLN A 188 -19.11 -32.73 20.73
CA GLN A 188 -18.86 -33.95 21.48
C GLN A 188 -20.19 -34.54 21.96
N THR A 189 -20.66 -35.61 21.32
CA THR A 189 -21.66 -36.50 21.90
C THR A 189 -20.93 -37.49 22.81
N LYS A 190 -21.25 -37.43 24.11
CA LYS A 190 -20.80 -38.39 25.11
C LYS A 190 -21.40 -39.77 24.81
N THR A 191 -20.55 -40.76 24.54
CA THR A 191 -20.80 -42.20 24.73
C THR A 191 -19.42 -42.88 24.80
N SER A 192 -18.84 -43.01 26.00
CA SER A 192 -18.91 -44.18 26.90
C SER A 192 -18.00 -45.35 26.53
N ALA A 193 -16.90 -45.43 27.29
CA ALA A 193 -16.31 -46.62 27.90
C ALA A 193 -15.55 -47.66 27.05
N LEU A 194 -14.38 -47.98 27.62
CA LEU A 194 -13.70 -49.29 27.65
C LEU A 194 -12.71 -49.59 26.51
N ARG A 195 -11.39 -49.51 26.77
CA ARG A 195 -10.56 -50.59 27.35
C ARG A 195 -9.04 -50.30 27.17
N GLN A 196 -8.35 -50.23 28.31
CA GLN A 196 -7.05 -50.84 28.66
C GLN A 196 -5.78 -50.50 27.84
N ARG A 197 -4.83 -49.80 28.47
CA ARG A 197 -3.60 -50.32 29.14
C ARG A 197 -2.48 -50.71 28.17
N ALA A 198 -1.40 -49.93 28.16
CA ALA A 198 -0.02 -50.36 28.41
C ALA A 198 0.90 -49.14 28.27
N GLY A 199 1.86 -49.00 29.18
CA GLY A 199 2.84 -47.93 29.17
C GLY A 199 4.03 -48.22 28.26
N SER A 200 5.08 -47.45 28.55
CA SER A 200 6.43 -47.47 27.97
C SER A 200 6.64 -46.46 26.84
N GLN A 201 7.53 -45.50 27.15
CA GLN A 201 8.46 -44.92 26.18
C GLN A 201 9.12 -46.05 25.39
N GLU A 202 9.62 -45.81 24.18
CA GLU A 202 11.02 -46.05 23.76
C GLU A 202 11.21 -45.46 22.36
N SER A 203 12.37 -44.82 22.19
CA SER A 203 12.89 -44.31 20.93
C SER A 203 13.62 -45.43 20.16
N LEU A 204 13.99 -45.12 18.91
CA LEU A 204 15.14 -45.63 18.13
C LEU A 204 14.86 -46.58 16.94
N SER A 205 15.14 -46.01 15.77
CA SER A 205 15.98 -46.54 14.67
C SER A 205 15.71 -47.90 13.99
N SER A 206 15.40 -47.78 12.70
CA SER A 206 16.17 -48.26 11.53
C SER A 206 16.22 -49.76 11.17
N LEU A 207 16.40 -49.95 9.84
CA LEU A 207 16.72 -51.17 9.09
C LEU A 207 15.51 -52.12 8.95
N GLY A 208 15.13 -52.59 7.77
CA GLY A 208 15.88 -52.84 6.55
C GLY A 208 15.47 -54.23 6.06
N ASN A 209 15.29 -54.37 4.74
CA ASN A 209 15.24 -55.58 3.90
C ASN A 209 14.00 -55.60 2.99
N VAL A 210 14.16 -55.28 1.70
CA VAL A 210 14.50 -56.17 0.55
C VAL A 210 13.49 -57.30 0.39
N SER A 211 13.01 -57.72 -0.78
CA SER A 211 13.11 -57.35 -2.19
C SER A 211 12.12 -58.29 -2.91
N LEU A 212 11.74 -57.96 -4.15
CA LEU A 212 11.46 -58.84 -5.31
C LEU A 212 10.40 -58.12 -6.17
N ALA A 213 10.84 -57.35 -7.15
CA ALA A 213 11.14 -57.81 -8.52
C ALA A 213 9.85 -57.87 -9.36
N SER A 214 9.82 -57.54 -10.65
CA SER A 214 10.72 -56.87 -11.58
C SER A 214 9.93 -56.85 -12.89
N SER A 215 9.93 -55.75 -13.64
CA SER A 215 10.18 -55.72 -15.10
C SER A 215 9.69 -54.39 -15.70
N ARG A 216 10.63 -53.53 -16.09
CA ARG A 216 11.15 -53.27 -17.46
C ARG A 216 10.30 -52.22 -18.21
N ILE A 217 10.77 -50.96 -18.25
CA ILE A 217 11.57 -50.32 -19.34
C ILE A 217 10.68 -50.02 -20.57
N SER A 218 10.40 -48.75 -20.92
CA SER A 218 11.23 -47.93 -21.83
C SER A 218 10.75 -46.45 -21.80
N ARG A 219 11.61 -45.45 -21.59
CA ARG A 219 12.15 -44.49 -22.61
C ARG A 219 11.07 -43.99 -23.59
N THR A 220 10.74 -42.70 -23.73
CA THR A 220 11.53 -41.52 -24.13
C THR A 220 10.70 -40.26 -23.80
N GLY A 221 11.28 -39.10 -23.48
CA GLY A 221 11.69 -38.10 -24.48
C GLY A 221 11.15 -36.71 -24.11
N PHE A 222 12.05 -35.84 -23.65
CA PHE A 222 11.86 -34.42 -23.38
C PHE A 222 11.92 -33.63 -24.70
N THR A 223 10.97 -32.74 -24.99
CA THR A 223 11.21 -31.46 -25.69
C THR A 223 10.13 -30.43 -25.33
N PRO A 224 10.47 -29.16 -25.08
CA PRO A 224 9.52 -28.05 -24.99
C PRO A 224 9.37 -27.36 -26.36
N LYS A 225 8.18 -26.78 -26.63
CA LYS A 225 7.94 -25.96 -27.83
C LYS A 225 7.40 -24.57 -27.45
N PRO A 226 7.95 -23.47 -27.99
CA PRO A 226 7.45 -22.12 -27.78
C PRO A 226 6.49 -21.68 -28.90
N GLN A 227 5.48 -20.88 -28.58
CA GLN A 227 4.68 -20.09 -29.52
C GLN A 227 4.35 -18.75 -28.85
N ALA A 228 4.98 -17.65 -29.22
CA ALA A 228 4.77 -16.78 -30.39
C ALA A 228 3.81 -15.61 -30.07
N ILE A 229 4.43 -14.45 -29.91
CA ILE A 229 3.86 -13.11 -29.77
C ILE A 229 3.33 -12.67 -31.13
N LYS A 230 2.13 -12.06 -31.17
CA LYS A 230 1.69 -11.21 -32.27
C LYS A 230 1.25 -9.85 -31.73
N HIS A 231 1.97 -8.83 -32.18
CA HIS A 231 1.63 -7.41 -32.11
C HIS A 231 0.43 -7.11 -33.02
N THR A 232 -0.49 -6.23 -32.61
CA THR A 232 -1.20 -5.36 -33.55
C THR A 232 -1.52 -4.03 -32.87
N LEU A 233 -1.06 -2.96 -33.51
CA LEU A 233 -1.31 -1.55 -33.20
C LEU A 233 -2.77 -1.18 -33.53
N ALA A 234 -3.39 -0.34 -32.71
CA ALA A 234 -4.48 0.53 -33.16
C ALA A 234 -4.47 1.82 -32.34
N ILE A 235 -3.77 2.82 -32.88
CA ILE A 235 -3.96 4.24 -32.58
C ILE A 235 -5.09 4.68 -33.52
N GLN A 236 -6.15 5.28 -32.97
CA GLN A 236 -6.79 6.52 -33.45
C GLN A 236 -8.25 6.64 -33.00
N THR A 237 -8.59 7.88 -32.64
CA THR A 237 -9.93 8.51 -32.66
C THR A 237 -11.00 7.97 -31.71
N LEU A 238 -11.26 8.73 -30.64
CA LEU A 238 -12.51 9.51 -30.60
C LEU A 238 -12.35 10.74 -29.69
N PHE A 239 -12.08 11.86 -30.36
CA PHE A 239 -12.50 13.19 -29.95
C PHE A 239 -14.02 13.25 -30.17
N ALA A 240 -14.81 13.52 -29.14
CA ALA A 240 -16.10 14.23 -29.15
C ALA A 240 -16.97 13.83 -27.94
N PHE A 241 -17.75 14.80 -27.46
CA PHE A 241 -18.72 14.76 -26.37
C PHE A 241 -18.14 14.88 -24.96
N TYR A 242 -17.93 16.12 -24.51
CA TYR A 242 -18.88 16.81 -23.62
C TYR A 242 -18.37 18.22 -23.30
N LEU A 243 -18.76 19.20 -24.11
CA LEU A 243 -18.88 20.61 -23.74
C LEU A 243 -20.23 21.08 -24.27
N CYS A 244 -21.23 21.12 -23.39
CA CYS A 244 -22.35 22.04 -23.50
C CYS A 244 -22.95 22.22 -22.10
N ASN A 245 -22.35 23.15 -21.34
CA ASN A 245 -23.08 24.07 -20.49
C ASN A 245 -22.16 25.26 -20.20
N MET A 246 -22.54 26.38 -20.82
CA MET A 246 -22.00 27.75 -20.75
C MET A 246 -20.66 28.03 -21.46
#